data_AF-A0A3P9IF60-F1
#
_entry.id   AF-A0A3P9IF60-F1
#
_cell.length_a   1.000
_cell.length_b   1.000
_cell.length_c   1.000
_cell.angle_alpha   90.00
_cell.angle_beta   90.00
_cell.angle_gamma   90.00
#
_symmetry.space_group_name_H-M   'P 1'
#
loop_
_entity.id
_entity.type
_entity.pdbx_description
1 polymer ?
#
loop_
_entity_poly.entity_id
_entity_poly.type
_entity_poly.pdbx_seq_one_letter_code
_entity_poly.pdbx_strand_id
1 'polypeptide(L)'
;QPTKKTNETKPSRCITMVSCGRAHSVAVNEQDGQLFTWGQNSSGQLGLGKGETSKLSPSPVKSLAGIPLAQITAGGDHCFALSLSGAVFGWGKNKAGQLGLNDKQGRHKK
;
A
#
# COMPACT_ATOMS: atom_id res chain seq x y z
N GLN A 1 -25.33 32.52 -27.03
CA GLN A 1 -25.44 31.68 -25.81
C GLN A 1 -24.03 31.37 -25.32
N PRO A 2 -23.66 31.65 -24.06
CA PRO A 2 -22.38 31.20 -23.54
C PRO A 2 -22.50 29.79 -22.97
N THR A 3 -21.56 28.92 -23.36
CA THR A 3 -21.46 27.52 -22.95
C THR A 3 -21.09 27.40 -21.47
N LYS A 4 -21.82 26.57 -20.73
CA LYS A 4 -21.51 26.22 -19.33
C LYS A 4 -20.14 25.53 -19.28
N LYS A 5 -19.15 26.16 -18.65
CA LYS A 5 -17.93 25.47 -18.19
C LYS A 5 -18.35 24.51 -17.07
N THR A 6 -18.22 23.21 -17.31
CA THR A 6 -18.33 22.20 -16.26
C THR A 6 -17.16 22.40 -15.30
N ASN A 7 -17.47 22.81 -14.07
CA ASN A 7 -16.52 22.81 -12.97
C ASN A 7 -16.22 21.35 -12.63
N GLU A 8 -15.18 20.78 -13.24
CA GLU A 8 -14.59 19.54 -12.76
C GLU A 8 -13.90 19.86 -11.43
N THR A 9 -14.63 19.66 -10.33
CA THR A 9 -14.04 19.64 -8.99
C THR A 9 -13.03 18.51 -8.98
N LYS A 10 -11.73 18.83 -9.03
CA LYS A 10 -10.67 17.85 -8.86
C LYS A 10 -10.97 17.10 -7.56
N PRO A 11 -11.24 15.80 -7.60
CA PRO A 11 -11.59 15.06 -6.41
C PRO A 11 -10.48 15.25 -5.38
N SER A 12 -10.88 15.74 -4.21
CA SER A 12 -10.02 15.84 -3.04
C SER A 12 -9.51 14.44 -2.75
N ARG A 13 -8.19 14.22 -2.89
CA ARG A 13 -7.54 12.97 -2.50
C ARG A 13 -7.65 12.83 -0.98
N CYS A 14 -8.76 12.29 -0.51
CA CYS A 14 -8.99 12.01 0.89
C CYS A 14 -8.30 10.69 1.23
N ILE A 15 -7.53 10.66 2.33
CA ILE A 15 -6.97 9.43 2.89
C ILE A 15 -8.04 8.82 3.79
N THR A 16 -8.40 7.57 3.53
CA THR A 16 -9.46 6.86 4.29
C THR A 16 -8.89 5.98 5.38
N MET A 17 -7.69 5.45 5.20
CA MET A 17 -7.03 4.61 6.19
C MET A 17 -5.54 4.87 6.24
N VAL A 18 -4.97 4.73 7.44
CA VAL A 18 -3.54 4.78 7.72
C VAL A 18 -3.19 3.65 8.69
N SER A 19 -2.01 3.06 8.52
CA SER A 19 -1.44 2.09 9.47
C SER A 19 0.08 2.28 9.57
N CYS A 20 0.63 2.01 10.75
CA CYS A 20 2.04 2.21 11.06
C CYS A 20 2.65 0.90 11.56
N GLY A 21 3.77 0.51 10.95
CA GLY A 21 4.62 -0.58 11.44
C GLY A 21 5.74 -0.06 12.33
N ARG A 22 6.85 -0.81 12.45
CA ARG A 22 7.98 -0.42 13.33
C ARG A 22 8.62 0.91 12.93
N ALA A 23 8.86 1.11 11.63
CA ALA A 23 9.58 2.26 11.09
C ALA A 23 9.11 2.61 9.67
N HIS A 24 7.87 2.23 9.34
CA HIS A 24 7.24 2.50 8.05
C HIS A 24 5.75 2.73 8.25
N SER A 25 5.13 3.35 7.27
CA SER A 25 3.71 3.67 7.31
C SER A 25 3.08 3.38 5.95
N VAL A 26 1.79 3.08 5.99
CA VAL A 26 0.97 2.80 4.81
C VAL A 26 -0.32 3.60 4.89
N ALA A 27 -0.80 4.11 3.77
CA ALA A 27 -2.07 4.83 3.68
C ALA A 27 -2.77 4.55 2.36
N VAL A 28 -4.10 4.59 2.35
CA VAL A 28 -4.89 4.44 1.12
C VAL A 28 -5.82 5.62 0.95
N ASN A 29 -6.02 6.04 -0.30
CA ASN A 29 -6.98 7.08 -0.62
C ASN A 29 -8.38 6.49 -0.93
N GLU A 30 -9.39 7.35 -0.88
CA GLU A 30 -10.78 6.97 -1.16
C GLU A 30 -11.05 6.70 -2.64
N GLN A 31 -10.34 7.39 -3.52
CA GLN A 31 -10.82 7.63 -4.87
C GLN A 31 -10.51 6.50 -5.85
N ASP A 32 -9.31 5.93 -5.77
CA ASP A 32 -8.83 4.86 -6.65
C ASP A 32 -8.25 3.68 -5.86
N GLY A 33 -8.36 3.71 -4.52
CA GLY A 33 -7.75 2.71 -3.65
C GLY A 33 -6.23 2.72 -3.71
N GLN A 34 -5.60 3.81 -4.19
CA GLN A 34 -4.15 3.87 -4.30
C GLN A 34 -3.51 3.79 -2.92
N LEU A 35 -2.73 2.73 -2.74
CA LEU A 35 -1.89 2.54 -1.56
C LEU A 35 -0.58 3.33 -1.70
N PHE A 36 -0.22 4.06 -0.64
CA PHE A 36 1.04 4.76 -0.49
C PHE A 36 1.81 4.18 0.69
N THR A 37 3.14 4.12 0.56
CA THR A 37 4.03 3.64 1.62
C THR A 37 5.25 4.55 1.77
N TRP A 38 5.76 4.70 2.99
CA TRP A 38 6.98 5.45 3.28
C TRP A 38 7.68 4.93 4.54
N GLY A 39 8.93 5.34 4.73
CA GLY A 39 9.80 4.91 5.83
C GLY A 39 10.82 3.85 5.43
N GLN A 40 11.19 3.00 6.38
CA GLN A 40 12.23 1.97 6.23
C GLN A 40 11.81 0.86 5.26
N ASN A 41 12.71 0.43 4.36
CA ASN A 41 12.47 -0.67 3.42
C ASN A 41 13.47 -1.83 3.48
N SER A 42 14.18 -2.02 4.60
CA SER A 42 15.23 -3.04 4.75
C SER A 42 14.75 -4.49 4.58
N SER A 43 13.45 -4.74 4.71
CA SER A 43 12.80 -6.04 4.50
C SER A 43 11.81 -6.05 3.33
N GLY A 44 11.75 -4.98 2.54
CA GLY A 44 10.77 -4.83 1.46
C GLY A 44 9.35 -4.48 1.92
N GLN A 45 9.19 -4.00 3.16
CA GLN A 45 7.89 -3.68 3.76
C GLN A 45 7.13 -2.53 3.09
N LEU A 46 7.79 -1.76 2.20
CA LEU A 46 7.12 -0.75 1.39
C LEU A 46 6.41 -1.33 0.17
N GLY A 47 6.71 -2.57 -0.24
CA GLY A 47 6.04 -3.22 -1.37
C GLY A 47 6.36 -2.61 -2.74
N LEU A 48 7.41 -1.79 -2.85
CA LEU A 48 7.75 -1.04 -4.07
C LEU A 48 8.50 -1.87 -5.13
N GLY A 49 8.90 -3.10 -4.80
CA GLY A 49 9.65 -4.00 -5.66
C GLY A 49 11.11 -4.20 -5.23
N LYS A 50 11.84 -5.00 -6.00
CA LYS A 50 13.20 -5.43 -5.68
C LYS A 50 14.19 -4.27 -5.84
N GLY A 51 15.07 -4.09 -4.85
CA GLY A 51 16.14 -3.09 -4.90
C GLY A 51 15.71 -1.69 -4.48
N GLU A 52 14.43 -1.50 -4.17
CA GLU A 52 13.94 -0.21 -3.69
C GLU A 52 14.46 0.10 -2.28
N THR A 53 14.96 1.32 -2.11
CA THR A 53 15.44 1.82 -0.82
C THR A 53 14.32 2.39 0.03
N SER A 54 14.63 2.73 1.28
CA SER A 54 13.73 3.48 2.16
C SER A 54 13.27 4.78 1.50
N LYS A 55 12.02 5.18 1.73
CA LYS A 55 11.44 6.40 1.17
C LYS A 55 11.16 7.42 2.26
N LEU A 56 11.61 8.65 2.06
CA LEU A 56 11.37 9.75 2.99
C LEU A 56 9.98 10.38 2.83
N SER A 57 9.27 10.03 1.75
CA SER A 57 7.94 10.55 1.42
C SER A 57 7.02 9.45 0.88
N PRO A 58 5.69 9.62 0.98
CA PRO A 58 4.70 8.68 0.45
C PRO A 58 4.97 8.32 -1.00
N SER A 59 5.16 7.03 -1.26
CA SER A 59 5.43 6.46 -2.59
C SER A 59 4.30 5.50 -2.97
N PRO A 60 3.75 5.59 -4.20
CA PRO A 60 2.63 4.76 -4.61
C PRO A 60 3.06 3.30 -4.87
N VAL A 61 2.31 2.36 -4.32
CA VAL A 61 2.47 0.92 -4.58
C VAL A 61 1.70 0.56 -5.84
N LYS A 62 2.40 0.56 -6.98
CA LYS A 62 1.80 0.38 -8.30
C LYS A 62 1.23 -1.04 -8.53
N SER A 63 1.71 -2.05 -7.81
CA SER A 63 1.25 -3.43 -7.96
C SER A 63 -0.18 -3.67 -7.48
N LEU A 64 -0.73 -2.75 -6.66
CA LEU A 64 -2.12 -2.82 -6.15
C LEU A 64 -3.01 -1.71 -6.72
N ALA A 65 -2.53 -0.96 -7.71
CA ALA A 65 -3.31 0.11 -8.32
C ALA A 65 -4.59 -0.45 -8.98
N GLY A 66 -5.72 0.20 -8.73
CA GLY A 66 -7.02 -0.20 -9.26
C GLY A 66 -7.69 -1.38 -8.53
N ILE A 67 -7.10 -1.87 -7.44
CA ILE A 67 -7.73 -2.87 -6.57
C ILE A 67 -8.43 -2.13 -5.42
N PRO A 68 -9.77 -2.18 -5.31
CA PRO A 68 -10.48 -1.56 -4.20
C PRO A 68 -10.12 -2.24 -2.87
N LEU A 69 -9.52 -1.49 -1.95
CA LEU A 69 -9.06 -2.00 -0.65
C LEU A 69 -10.09 -1.69 0.45
N ALA A 70 -10.49 -2.73 1.17
CA ALA A 70 -11.35 -2.67 2.34
C ALA A 70 -10.59 -2.33 3.62
N GLN A 71 -9.35 -2.82 3.75
CA GLN A 71 -8.51 -2.61 4.93
C GLN A 71 -7.03 -2.70 4.59
N ILE A 72 -6.20 -1.99 5.36
CA ILE A 72 -4.73 -2.11 5.35
C ILE A 72 -4.23 -2.31 6.78
N THR A 73 -3.14 -3.06 6.93
CA THR A 73 -2.46 -3.23 8.23
C THR A 73 -0.95 -3.34 8.03
N ALA A 74 -0.20 -2.71 8.93
CA ALA A 74 1.25 -2.81 9.01
C ALA A 74 1.64 -3.51 10.32
N GLY A 75 2.35 -4.63 10.20
CA GLY A 75 3.06 -5.28 11.30
C GLY A 75 4.45 -4.68 11.51
N GLY A 76 5.32 -5.39 12.23
CA GLY A 76 6.68 -4.91 12.51
C GLY A 76 7.46 -4.53 11.24
N ASP A 77 7.67 -5.50 10.35
CA ASP A 77 8.41 -5.32 9.09
C ASP A 77 7.65 -5.96 7.89
N HIS A 78 6.32 -6.07 7.96
CA HIS A 78 5.47 -6.65 6.92
C HIS A 78 4.11 -5.95 6.92
N CYS A 79 3.35 -6.11 5.84
CA CYS A 79 2.06 -5.47 5.65
C CYS A 79 1.05 -6.42 5.02
N PHE A 80 -0.22 -6.11 5.21
CA PHE A 80 -1.32 -6.72 4.48
C PHE A 80 -2.32 -5.69 3.96
N ALA A 81 -2.97 -6.04 2.86
CA ALA A 81 -4.15 -5.36 2.34
C ALA A 81 -5.26 -6.37 2.06
N LEU A 82 -6.50 -6.03 2.42
CA LEU A 82 -7.70 -6.80 2.11
C LEU A 82 -8.47 -6.06 1.02
N SER A 83 -8.78 -6.70 -0.10
CA SER A 83 -9.67 -6.13 -1.12
C SER A 83 -11.14 -6.27 -0.74
N LEU A 84 -12.00 -5.44 -1.34
CA LEU A 84 -13.46 -5.59 -1.25
C LEU A 84 -13.97 -6.92 -1.83
N SER A 85 -13.19 -7.59 -2.70
CA SER A 85 -13.49 -8.93 -3.20
C SER A 85 -13.08 -10.06 -2.25
N GLY A 86 -12.46 -9.75 -1.11
CA GLY A 86 -12.00 -10.73 -0.13
C GLY A 86 -10.59 -11.29 -0.37
N ALA A 87 -9.86 -10.79 -1.39
CA ALA A 87 -8.47 -11.18 -1.62
C ALA A 87 -7.55 -10.51 -0.59
N VAL A 88 -6.58 -11.27 -0.08
CA VAL A 88 -5.58 -10.78 0.87
C VAL A 88 -4.20 -10.73 0.19
N PHE A 89 -3.56 -9.58 0.25
CA PHE A 89 -2.23 -9.33 -0.27
C PHE A 89 -1.26 -9.12 0.89
N GLY A 90 -0.15 -9.86 0.92
CA GLY A 90 0.86 -9.74 1.97
C GLY A 90 2.26 -9.48 1.39
N TRP A 91 3.02 -8.57 2.01
CA TRP A 91 4.39 -8.25 1.59
C TRP A 91 5.31 -7.87 2.76
N GLY A 92 6.61 -7.86 2.49
CA GLY A 92 7.67 -7.55 3.46
C GLY A 92 8.34 -8.80 4.06
N LYS A 93 8.75 -8.69 5.32
CA LYS A 93 9.48 -9.73 6.04
C LYS A 93 8.63 -10.99 6.20
N ASN A 94 9.29 -12.14 6.08
CA ASN A 94 8.64 -13.44 6.27
C ASN A 94 9.51 -14.46 7.01
N LYS A 95 10.59 -14.03 7.68
CA LYS A 95 11.54 -14.96 8.35
C LYS A 95 10.90 -15.89 9.38
N ALA A 96 9.72 -15.52 9.90
CA ALA A 96 8.94 -16.28 10.87
C ALA A 96 7.61 -16.81 10.31
N GLY A 97 7.42 -16.80 8.98
CA GLY A 97 6.16 -17.21 8.36
C GLY A 97 5.03 -16.17 8.49
N GLN A 98 5.37 -14.89 8.74
CA GLN A 98 4.40 -13.80 8.93
C GLN A 98 3.36 -13.72 7.80
N LEU A 99 3.75 -14.07 6.57
CA LEU A 99 2.90 -13.96 5.39
C LEU A 99 1.95 -15.15 5.20
N GLY A 100 2.09 -16.24 5.98
CA GLY A 100 1.20 -17.40 5.89
C GLY A 100 1.31 -18.20 4.59
N LEU A 101 2.38 -18.04 3.82
CA LEU A 101 2.55 -18.63 2.48
C LEU A 101 3.19 -20.03 2.49
N ASN A 102 3.16 -20.72 3.64
CA ASN A 102 3.85 -21.99 3.87
C ASN A 102 5.36 -21.96 3.52
N ASP A 103 5.99 -20.79 3.68
CA ASP A 103 7.43 -20.60 3.50
C ASP A 103 7.95 -19.47 4.38
N LYS A 104 9.26 -19.23 4.33
CA LYS A 104 9.96 -18.15 5.05
C LYS A 104 10.54 -17.07 4.13
N GLN A 105 10.17 -17.07 2.85
CA GLN A 105 10.70 -16.13 1.87
C GLN A 105 9.97 -14.79 1.96
N GLY A 106 10.70 -13.69 2.14
CA GLY A 106 10.10 -12.35 2.13
C GLY A 106 9.49 -12.04 0.76
N ARG A 107 8.35 -11.35 0.74
CA ARG A 107 7.72 -10.91 -0.51
C ARG A 107 8.05 -9.45 -0.76
N HIS A 108 8.95 -9.25 -1.70
CA HIS A 108 9.39 -7.96 -2.23
C HIS A 108 9.69 -8.05 -3.74
N LYS A 109 9.31 -9.18 -4.36
CA LYS A 109 9.44 -9.48 -5.79
C LYS A 109 8.04 -9.44 -6.41
N LYS A 110 7.92 -8.90 -7.63
CA LYS A 110 6.80 -9.23 -8.51
C LYS A 110 6.83 -10.72 -8.81
#